data_AF-A0A965ISJ8-F1
#
_entry.id   AF-A0A965ISJ8-F1
#
_cell.length_a   1.000
_cell.length_b   1.000
_cell.length_c   1.000
_cell.angle_alpha   90.00
_cell.angle_beta   90.00
_cell.angle_gamma   90.00
#
_symmetry.space_group_name_H-M   'P 1'
#
loop_
_entity.id
_entity.type
_entity.pdbx_description
1 polymer ?
#
loop_
_entity_poly.entity_id
_entity_poly.type
_entity_poly.pdbx_seq_one_letter_code
_entity_poly.pdbx_strand_id
1 'polypeptide(L)' 'MKVVEIRKLDTPALALKCNELRAEIIEMRRRLHMGEVQNTRAIRGKRKDLARIMTVMSEQLSKENM' A
#
# COMPACT_ATOMS: atom_id res chain seq x y z
N MET A 1 4.27 -3.90 6.02
CA MET A 1 4.13 -5.26 5.45
C MET A 1 5.47 -5.84 5.03
N LYS A 2 5.72 -7.13 5.30
CA LYS A 2 6.87 -7.85 4.76
C LYS A 2 6.58 -8.29 3.31
N VAL A 3 7.58 -8.17 2.43
CA VAL A 3 7.45 -8.51 1.00
C VAL A 3 7.02 -9.96 0.78
N VAL A 4 7.45 -10.86 1.67
CA VAL A 4 7.12 -12.29 1.63
C VAL A 4 5.62 -12.55 1.74
N GLU A 5 4.89 -11.75 2.53
CA GLU A 5 3.44 -11.88 2.68
C GLU A 5 2.70 -11.30 1.48
N ILE A 6 3.24 -10.23 0.88
CA ILE A 6 2.66 -9.58 -0.30
C ILE A 6 2.74 -10.52 -1.52
N ARG A 7 3.85 -11.25 -1.69
CA ARG A 7 4.02 -12.20 -2.80
C ARG A 7 3.14 -13.45 -2.73
N LYS A 8 2.55 -13.74 -1.57
CA LYS A 8 1.61 -14.86 -1.39
C LYS A 8 0.16 -14.50 -1.74
N LEU A 9 -0.13 -13.22 -1.97
CA LEU A 9 -1.46 -12.76 -2.31
C LEU A 9 -1.70 -12.87 -3.81
N ASP A 10 -2.95 -13.17 -4.16
CA ASP A 10 -3.43 -13.23 -5.54
C ASP A 10 -3.55 -11.82 -6.15
N THR A 11 -3.47 -11.71 -7.48
CA THR A 11 -3.52 -10.45 -8.24
C THR A 11 -4.76 -9.59 -7.92
N PRO A 12 -5.99 -10.13 -7.85
CA PRO A 12 -7.17 -9.37 -7.40
C PRO A 12 -7.09 -8.93 -5.93
N ALA A 13 -6.53 -9.76 -5.05
CA ALA A 13 -6.37 -9.43 -3.64
C ALA A 13 -5.35 -8.30 -3.44
N LEU A 14 -4.30 -8.24 -4.27
CA LEU A 14 -3.33 -7.15 -4.28
C LEU A 14 -3.97 -5.83 -4.72
N ALA A 15 -4.83 -5.84 -5.74
CA ALA A 15 -5.54 -4.65 -6.20
C ALA A 15 -6.47 -4.07 -5.12
N LEU A 16 -7.25 -4.93 -4.44
CA LEU A 16 -8.11 -4.54 -3.31
C LEU A 16 -7.30 -3.88 -2.20
N LYS A 17 -6.20 -4.53 -1.78
CA LYS A 17 -5.32 -4.03 -0.72
C LYS A 17 -4.65 -2.70 -1.09
N CYS A 18 -4.36 -2.49 -2.38
CA CYS A 18 -3.84 -1.25 -2.91
C CYS A 18 -4.85 -0.09 -2.73
N ASN A 19 -6.13 -0.35 -3.01
CA ASN A 19 -7.20 0.63 -2.85
C ASN A 19 -7.47 0.96 -1.38
N GLU A 20 -7.49 -0.05 -0.51
CA GLU A 20 -7.61 0.12 0.93
C GLU A 20 -6.50 1.01 1.49
N LEU A 21 -5.23 0.70 1.17
CA LEU A 21 -4.09 1.48 1.64
C LEU A 21 -4.11 2.92 1.13
N ARG A 22 -4.61 3.15 -0.09
CA ARG A 22 -4.81 4.51 -0.63
C ARG A 22 -5.84 5.28 0.18
N ALA A 23 -7.00 4.67 0.46
CA ALA A 23 -8.06 5.29 1.26
C ALA A 23 -7.56 5.63 2.68
N GLU A 24 -6.84 4.70 3.32
CA GLU A 24 -6.25 4.93 4.64
C GLU A 24 -5.21 6.06 4.63
N ILE A 25 -4.38 6.19 3.59
CA ILE A 25 -3.42 7.30 3.47
C ILE A 25 -4.15 8.64 3.36
N ILE A 26 -5.24 8.70 2.60
CA ILE A 26 -6.06 9.92 2.46
C ILE A 26 -6.67 10.30 3.82
N GLU A 27 -7.25 9.33 4.52
CA GLU A 27 -7.84 9.57 5.84
C GLU A 27 -6.80 10.01 6.87
N MET A 28 -5.61 9.40 6.89
CA MET A 28 -4.52 9.84 7.78
C MET A 28 -4.00 11.23 7.41
N ARG A 29 -3.99 11.62 6.13
CA ARG A 29 -3.64 12.98 5.71
C ARG A 29 -4.71 13.99 6.14
N ARG A 30 -5.99 13.62 6.05
CA ARG A 30 -7.12 14.43 6.52
C ARG A 30 -6.99 14.70 8.02
N ARG A 31 -6.78 13.66 8.83
CA ARG A 31 -6.56 13.79 10.27
C ARG A 31 -5.31 14.60 10.61
N LEU A 32 -4.25 14.47 9.81
CA LEU A 32 -3.04 15.28 9.98
C LEU A 32 -3.33 16.76 9.76
N HIS A 33 -4.12 17.09 8.74
CA HIS A 33 -4.53 18.47 8.48
C HIS A 33 -5.41 19.04 9.60
N MET A 34 -6.25 18.20 10.21
CA MET A 34 -7.05 18.56 11.38
C MET A 34 -6.25 18.67 12.69
N GLY A 35 -4.95 18.35 12.68
CA GLY A 35 -4.10 18.42 13.87
C GLY A 35 -4.30 17.28 14.87
N GLU A 36 -5.12 16.28 14.54
CA GLU A 36 -5.45 15.14 15.43
C GLU A 36 -4.37 14.03 15.42
N VAL A 37 -3.39 14.11 14.51
CA VAL A 37 -2.40 13.03 14.31
C VAL A 37 -1.10 13.29 15.08
N GLN A 38 -0.92 12.51 16.14
CA GLN A 38 0.31 12.46 16.95
C GLN A 38 1.48 11.77 16.22
N ASN A 39 1.22 10.88 15.25
CA ASN A 39 2.26 10.05 14.61
C ASN A 39 2.32 10.22 13.08
N THR A 40 3.01 11.27 12.64
CA THR A 40 3.28 11.54 11.21
C THR A 40 4.12 10.46 10.52
N ARG A 41 4.93 9.69 11.26
CA ARG A 41 5.75 8.60 10.69
C ARG A 41 4.90 7.44 10.20
N ALA A 42 3.70 7.22 10.75
CA ALA A 42 2.79 6.17 10.29
C ALA A 42 2.41 6.34 8.79
N ILE A 43 2.21 7.59 8.34
CA ILE A 43 1.94 7.91 6.92
C ILE A 43 3.10 7.48 6.02
N ARG A 44 4.34 7.64 6.48
CA ARG A 44 5.52 7.19 5.73
C ARG A 44 5.59 5.66 5.65
N GLY A 45 5.25 4.97 6.74
CA GLY A 45 5.16 3.50 6.77
C GLY A 45 4.16 2.97 5.75
N LYS A 46 2.93 3.48 5.77
CA LYS A 46 1.87 3.06 4.83
C LYS A 46 2.19 3.40 3.36
N ARG A 47 2.85 4.54 3.08
CA ARG A 47 3.36 4.85 1.74
C ARG A 47 4.38 3.83 1.23
N LYS A 48 5.30 3.39 2.10
CA LYS A 48 6.26 2.34 1.73
C LYS A 48 5.58 0.99 1.51
N ASP A 49 4.56 0.67 2.29
CA ASP A 49 3.79 -0.55 2.11
C ASP A 49 3.02 -0.55 0.77
N LEU A 50 2.38 0.58 0.42
CA LEU A 50 1.73 0.75 -0.88
C LEU A 50 2.72 0.58 -2.05
N ALA A 51 3.91 1.19 -1.95
CA ALA A 51 4.94 1.08 -2.98
C ALA A 51 5.36 -0.39 -3.21
N ARG A 52 5.55 -1.16 -2.12
CA ARG A 52 5.91 -2.59 -2.24
C ARG A 52 4.83 -3.43 -2.91
N ILE A 53 3.56 -3.15 -2.65
CA ILE A 53 2.44 -3.84 -3.32
C ILE A 53 2.43 -3.53 -4.81
N MET A 54 2.58 -2.27 -5.18
CA MET A 54 2.63 -1.87 -6.59
C MET A 54 3.82 -2.51 -7.32
N THR A 55 4.99 -2.62 -6.66
CA THR A 55 6.15 -3.31 -7.25
C THR A 55 5.87 -4.79 -7.51
N VAL A 56 5.30 -5.52 -6.54
CA VAL A 56 4.97 -6.95 -6.72
C VAL A 56 3.92 -7.15 -7.82
N MET A 57 2.92 -6.27 -7.89
CA MET A 57 1.92 -6.29 -8.95
C MET A 57 2.56 -6.08 -10.33
N SER A 58 3.48 -5.13 -10.46
CA SER A 58 4.25 -4.94 -11.71
C SER A 58 5.13 -6.14 -12.05
N GLU A 59 5.79 -6.77 -11.05
CA GLU A 59 6.56 -8.01 -11.26
C GLU A 59 5.70 -9.16 -11.78
N GLN A 60 4.45 -9.29 -11.32
CA GLN A 60 3.50 -10.31 -11.80
C GLN A 60 3.07 -10.03 -13.24
N LEU A 61 2.68 -8.79 -13.55
CA LEU A 61 2.32 -8.38 -14.92
C LEU A 61 3.47 -8.55 -15.92
N SER A 62 4.72 -8.25 -15.52
CA SER A 62 5.89 -8.47 -16.37
C SER A 62 6.17 -9.96 -16.64
N LYS A 63 5.75 -10.87 -15.76
CA LYS A 63 5.86 -12.32 -15.97
C LYS A 63 4.75 -12.87 -16.87
N GLU A 64 3.56 -12.26 -16.85
CA GLU A 64 2.45 -12.66 -17.74
C GLU A 64 2.71 -12.25 -19.20
N ASN A 65 3.43 -11.14 -19.41
CA ASN A 65 3.75 -10.62 -20.74
C ASN A 65 5.03 -11.22 -21.37
N MET A 66 5.68 -12.18 -20.70
CA MET A 66 6.95 -12.80 -21.10
C MET A 66 6.73 -14.28 -21.40
#